data_AF-A0A8S9Z2T4-F1
#
_entry.id   AF-A0A8S9Z2T4-F1
#
_cell.length_a   1.000
_cell.length_b   1.000
_cell.length_c   1.000
_cell.angle_alpha   90.00
_cell.angle_beta   90.00
_cell.angle_gamma   90.00
#
_symmetry.space_group_name_H-M   'P 1'
#
loop_
_entity.id
_entity.type
_entity.pdbx_description
1 polymer ?
#
loop_
_entity_poly.entity_id
_entity_poly.type
_entity_poly.pdbx_seq_one_letter_code
_entity_poly.pdbx_strand_id
1 'polypeptide(L)'
;MLTLLIILINLLFISNTNAENTHWLLVTGTAYKDWEPIEWKAAYEEWSPELSVLQTNLCESINTSVHMHATVHKAFNHCGVQHARRGSVIVETIIGFDGDILKNGDYHFDDNKFPGLLKTLLTYYALSVPNNERVYYGKIKSVIVEHWTKGITRTPF
;
A
#
# COMPACT_ATOMS: atom_id res chain seq x y z
N MET A 1 -47.73 -2.08 -3.73
CA MET A 1 -46.35 -2.45 -4.07
C MET A 1 -45.57 -1.23 -4.55
N LEU A 2 -45.18 -0.31 -3.67
CA LEU A 2 -44.42 0.90 -4.07
C LEU A 2 -43.33 1.31 -3.07
N THR A 3 -43.30 0.72 -1.87
CA THR A 3 -42.35 1.07 -0.80
C THR A 3 -41.04 0.29 -0.85
N LEU A 4 -40.95 -0.81 -1.60
CA LEU A 4 -39.72 -1.60 -1.71
C LEU A 4 -38.70 -1.04 -2.72
N LEU A 5 -39.13 -0.16 -3.64
CA LEU A 5 -38.27 0.34 -4.72
C LEU A 5 -37.32 1.47 -4.27
N ILE A 6 -37.67 2.19 -3.21
CA ILE A 6 -36.91 3.36 -2.73
C ILE A 6 -35.69 2.94 -1.89
N ILE A 7 -35.75 1.78 -1.23
CA ILE A 7 -34.64 1.26 -0.42
C ILE A 7 -33.50 0.76 -1.33
N LEU A 8 -33.82 0.19 -2.49
CA LEU A 8 -32.81 -0.33 -3.42
C LEU A 8 -31.96 0.77 -4.08
N ILE A 9 -32.51 1.97 -4.28
CA ILE A 9 -31.81 3.08 -4.95
C ILE A 9 -30.79 3.73 -4.00
N ASN A 10 -31.05 3.80 -2.70
CA ASN A 10 -30.10 4.35 -1.73
C ASN A 10 -28.91 3.41 -1.42
N LEU A 11 -29.01 2.12 -1.74
CA LEU A 11 -27.90 1.16 -1.59
C LEU A 11 -26.90 1.22 -2.76
N LEU A 12 -27.28 1.78 -3.90
CA LEU A 12 -26.39 1.97 -5.07
C LEU A 12 -25.59 3.27 -5.02
N PHE A 13 -25.90 4.16 -4.08
CA PHE A 13 -25.21 5.42 -3.84
C PHE A 13 -24.63 5.49 -2.43
N ILE A 14 -24.04 4.40 -1.94
CA ILE A 14 -22.90 4.59 -1.03
C ILE A 14 -21.81 5.17 -1.94
N SER A 15 -21.78 6.50 -2.02
CA SER A 15 -20.65 7.20 -2.61
C SER A 15 -19.40 6.55 -2.06
N ASN A 16 -18.56 6.03 -2.94
CA ASN A 16 -17.30 5.40 -2.60
C ASN A 16 -16.31 6.51 -2.19
N THR A 17 -16.73 7.37 -1.25
CA THR A 17 -16.08 8.63 -0.85
C THR A 17 -14.64 8.39 -0.41
N ASN A 18 -14.34 7.21 0.12
CA ASN A 18 -12.98 6.81 0.44
C ASN A 18 -12.08 6.70 -0.80
N ALA A 19 -12.57 6.19 -1.93
CA ALA A 19 -11.73 6.03 -3.12
C ALA A 19 -11.44 7.37 -3.82
N GLU A 20 -12.36 8.33 -3.77
CA GLU A 20 -12.20 9.64 -4.43
C GLU A 20 -11.21 10.56 -3.71
N ASN A 21 -11.10 10.44 -2.38
CA ASN A 21 -10.14 11.22 -1.58
C ASN A 21 -8.86 10.44 -1.22
N THR A 22 -8.67 9.24 -1.77
CA THR A 22 -7.44 8.49 -1.55
C THR A 22 -6.38 8.92 -2.55
N HIS A 23 -5.24 9.33 -2.02
CA HIS A 23 -4.04 9.53 -2.80
C HIS A 23 -3.16 8.28 -2.76
N TRP A 24 -2.67 7.88 -3.93
CA TRP A 24 -2.03 6.60 -4.13
C TRP A 24 -0.53 6.74 -4.38
N LEU A 25 0.26 5.92 -3.71
CA LEU A 25 1.69 5.76 -4.01
C LEU A 25 1.95 4.34 -4.49
N LEU A 26 2.89 4.22 -5.43
CA LEU A 26 3.50 2.95 -5.78
C LEU A 26 4.88 2.85 -5.11
N VAL A 27 5.03 1.85 -4.26
CA VAL A 27 6.31 1.47 -3.65
C VAL A 27 6.87 0.30 -4.45
N THR A 28 8.10 0.44 -4.91
CA THR A 28 8.84 -0.65 -5.55
C THR A 28 10.11 -0.94 -4.78
N GLY A 29 10.34 -2.19 -4.42
CA GLY A 29 11.54 -2.60 -3.71
C GLY A 29 11.68 -4.10 -3.60
N THR A 30 12.76 -4.54 -2.98
CA THR A 30 13.02 -5.95 -2.70
C THR A 30 12.51 -6.30 -1.31
N ALA A 31 11.73 -7.38 -1.23
CA ALA A 31 11.22 -7.94 0.02
C ALA A 31 12.31 -8.74 0.75
N TYR A 32 12.42 -8.51 2.05
CA TYR A 32 13.38 -9.13 2.95
C TYR A 32 12.63 -9.81 4.10
N LYS A 33 13.23 -10.86 4.64
CA LYS A 33 12.86 -11.50 5.89
C LYS A 33 14.15 -11.97 6.56
N ASP A 34 14.25 -11.84 7.88
CA ASP A 34 15.44 -12.25 8.64
C ASP A 34 16.75 -11.64 8.08
N TRP A 35 16.68 -10.38 7.63
CA TRP A 35 17.78 -9.62 7.01
C TRP A 35 18.28 -10.13 5.66
N GLU A 36 17.62 -11.13 5.09
CA GLU A 36 17.94 -11.68 3.78
C GLU A 36 16.84 -11.37 2.76
N PRO A 37 17.19 -11.18 1.48
CA PRO A 37 16.20 -11.05 0.43
C PRO A 37 15.40 -12.36 0.29
N ILE A 38 14.07 -12.25 0.18
CA ILE A 38 13.23 -13.42 -0.04
C ILE A 38 13.49 -13.99 -1.44
N GLU A 39 13.64 -15.32 -1.50
CA GLU A 39 13.79 -16.03 -2.76
C GLU A 39 12.52 -16.00 -3.60
N TRP A 40 12.70 -15.92 -4.92
CA TRP A 40 11.60 -16.00 -5.86
C TRP A 40 10.90 -17.37 -5.81
N LYS A 41 9.58 -17.34 -5.80
CA LYS A 41 8.73 -18.53 -5.99
C LYS A 41 7.82 -18.29 -7.18
N ALA A 42 7.66 -19.31 -8.04
CA ALA A 42 6.74 -19.22 -9.19
C ALA A 42 5.30 -18.91 -8.77
N ALA A 43 4.89 -19.30 -7.55
CA ALA A 43 3.60 -18.95 -6.97
C ALA A 43 3.35 -17.43 -6.84
N TYR A 44 4.37 -16.58 -6.95
CA TYR A 44 4.21 -15.13 -6.95
C TYR A 44 3.83 -14.53 -8.32
N GLU A 45 3.78 -15.34 -9.40
CA GLU A 45 3.40 -14.86 -10.74
C GLU A 45 1.91 -14.53 -10.87
N GLU A 46 1.07 -15.18 -10.07
CA GLU A 46 -0.38 -14.98 -10.03
C GLU A 46 -0.88 -14.96 -8.59
N TRP A 47 -2.16 -14.63 -8.39
CA TRP A 47 -2.75 -14.61 -7.06
C TRP A 47 -2.74 -16.03 -6.44
N SER A 48 -2.02 -16.17 -5.33
CA SER A 48 -1.81 -17.43 -4.62
C SER A 48 -1.84 -17.21 -3.10
N PRO A 49 -2.02 -18.27 -2.30
CA PRO A 49 -1.88 -18.19 -0.85
C PRO A 49 -0.52 -17.61 -0.42
N GLU A 50 0.57 -17.95 -1.10
CA GLU A 50 1.90 -17.43 -0.82
C GLU A 50 2.02 -15.94 -1.11
N LEU A 51 1.43 -15.47 -2.22
CA LEU A 51 1.39 -14.04 -2.55
C LEU A 51 0.51 -13.28 -1.55
N SER A 52 -0.59 -13.86 -1.10
CA SER A 52 -1.47 -13.28 -0.07
C SER A 52 -0.77 -13.14 1.28
N VAL A 53 0.00 -14.15 1.70
CA VAL A 53 0.83 -14.09 2.92
C VAL A 53 1.92 -13.03 2.78
N LEU A 54 2.59 -12.96 1.62
CA LEU A 54 3.60 -11.95 1.33
C LEU A 54 2.99 -10.53 1.42
N GLN A 55 1.84 -10.31 0.77
CA GLN A 55 1.10 -9.05 0.82
C GLN A 55 0.74 -8.67 2.24
N THR A 56 0.16 -9.59 3.01
CA THR A 56 -0.28 -9.33 4.40
C THR A 56 0.89 -8.87 5.25
N ASN A 57 2.00 -9.61 5.24
CA ASN A 57 3.19 -9.26 5.99
C ASN A 57 3.80 -7.92 5.56
N LEU A 58 3.89 -7.67 4.25
CA LEU A 58 4.40 -6.39 3.74
C LEU A 58 3.50 -5.22 4.16
N CYS A 59 2.19 -5.37 4.05
CA CYS A 59 1.24 -4.32 4.44
C CYS A 59 1.28 -4.04 5.94
N GLU A 60 1.42 -5.06 6.78
CA GLU A 60 1.65 -4.87 8.22
C GLU A 60 2.96 -4.11 8.51
N SER A 61 4.04 -4.48 7.83
CA SER A 61 5.34 -3.79 7.95
C SER A 61 5.26 -2.34 7.49
N ILE A 62 4.57 -2.05 6.39
CA ILE A 62 4.34 -0.67 5.92
C ILE A 62 3.53 0.11 6.95
N ASN A 63 2.41 -0.45 7.43
CA ASN A 63 1.60 0.20 8.45
C ASN A 63 2.41 0.50 9.72
N THR A 64 3.25 -0.46 10.14
CA THR A 64 4.14 -0.29 11.29
C THR A 64 5.18 0.81 11.03
N SER A 65 5.73 0.89 9.81
CA SER A 65 6.72 1.91 9.45
C SER A 65 6.18 3.34 9.57
N VAL A 66 4.89 3.54 9.29
CA VAL A 66 4.26 4.87 9.37
C VAL A 66 3.72 5.17 10.76
N HIS A 67 3.64 4.20 11.67
CA HIS A 67 3.06 4.33 13.01
C HIS A 67 3.70 5.45 13.84
N MET A 68 5.01 5.64 13.71
CA MET A 68 5.76 6.70 14.41
C MET A 68 5.38 8.11 13.96
N HIS A 69 4.62 8.24 12.87
CA HIS A 69 4.19 9.49 12.31
C HIS A 69 2.65 9.61 12.36
N ALA A 70 2.13 10.15 13.48
CA ALA A 70 0.69 10.12 13.82
C ALA A 70 -0.26 10.52 12.68
N THR A 71 -0.02 11.64 11.99
CA THR A 71 -0.86 12.07 10.85
C THR A 71 -0.82 11.08 9.69
N VAL A 72 0.36 10.60 9.31
CA VAL A 72 0.55 9.68 8.18
C VAL A 72 -0.05 8.32 8.50
N HIS A 73 0.13 7.82 9.73
CA HIS A 73 -0.52 6.60 10.20
C HIS A 73 -2.04 6.73 10.19
N LYS A 74 -2.58 7.86 10.68
CA LYS A 74 -4.02 8.11 10.66
C LYS A 74 -4.58 8.19 9.23
N ALA A 75 -3.79 8.71 8.29
CA ALA A 75 -4.19 8.79 6.88
C ALA A 75 -4.07 7.45 6.14
N PHE A 76 -3.22 6.52 6.59
CA PHE A 76 -3.02 5.23 5.93
C PHE A 76 -4.32 4.41 5.91
N ASN A 77 -4.85 4.14 4.72
CA ASN A 77 -6.16 3.50 4.56
C ASN A 77 -6.15 2.22 3.71
N HIS A 78 -5.13 2.03 2.87
CA HIS A 78 -5.06 0.91 1.95
C HIS A 78 -3.64 0.44 1.71
N CYS A 79 -3.49 -0.87 1.49
CA CYS A 79 -2.28 -1.47 1.00
C CYS A 79 -2.59 -2.75 0.22
N GLY A 80 -1.92 -2.95 -0.90
CA GLY A 80 -2.04 -4.15 -1.72
C GLY A 80 -0.83 -4.35 -2.62
N VAL A 81 -0.43 -5.60 -2.82
CA VAL A 81 0.62 -5.95 -3.79
C VAL A 81 -0.02 -6.02 -5.16
N GLN A 82 0.44 -5.19 -6.10
CA GLN A 82 0.02 -5.28 -7.49
C GLN A 82 0.74 -6.42 -8.19
N HIS A 83 2.06 -6.43 -8.11
CA HIS A 83 2.91 -7.34 -8.88
C HIS A 83 4.13 -7.76 -8.05
N ALA A 84 4.59 -8.98 -8.31
CA ALA A 84 5.89 -9.47 -7.89
C ALA A 84 6.67 -9.94 -9.13
N ARG A 85 7.97 -9.67 -9.19
CA ARG A 85 8.81 -9.99 -10.36
C ARG A 85 10.00 -10.88 -9.99
N ARG A 86 10.40 -11.73 -10.94
CA ARG A 86 11.56 -12.64 -10.84
C ARG A 86 12.84 -11.88 -10.46
N GLY A 87 13.60 -12.44 -9.52
CA GLY A 87 14.80 -11.86 -8.89
C GLY A 87 14.79 -12.10 -7.38
N SER A 88 15.60 -11.37 -6.59
CA SER A 88 15.25 -11.17 -5.18
C SER A 88 13.86 -10.51 -5.16
N VAL A 89 12.85 -11.12 -4.53
CA VAL A 89 11.42 -10.79 -4.72
C VAL A 89 11.20 -9.28 -4.80
N ILE A 90 11.04 -8.75 -6.03
CA ILE A 90 10.78 -7.33 -6.26
C ILE A 90 9.28 -7.18 -6.23
N VAL A 91 8.79 -6.39 -5.27
CA VAL A 91 7.36 -6.18 -5.03
C VAL A 91 7.01 -4.75 -5.41
N GLU A 92 5.89 -4.64 -6.11
CA GLU A 92 5.20 -3.39 -6.41
C GLU A 92 3.95 -3.35 -5.53
N THR A 93 3.97 -2.51 -4.50
CA THR A 93 2.85 -2.32 -3.57
C THR A 93 2.21 -0.97 -3.78
N ILE A 94 0.89 -0.97 -4.03
CA ILE A 94 0.07 0.23 -3.94
C ILE A 94 -0.33 0.46 -2.50
N ILE A 95 -0.21 1.70 -2.07
CA ILE A 95 -0.66 2.16 -0.76
C ILE A 95 -1.49 3.43 -0.91
N GLY A 96 -2.53 3.51 -0.10
CA GLY A 96 -3.48 4.61 -0.11
C GLY A 96 -3.39 5.42 1.18
N PHE A 97 -3.51 6.74 1.02
CA PHE A 97 -3.65 7.68 2.12
C PHE A 97 -4.85 8.59 1.90
N ASP A 98 -5.60 8.84 2.97
CA ASP A 98 -6.67 9.83 3.00
C ASP A 98 -6.09 11.25 2.84
N GLY A 99 -6.50 11.93 1.77
CA GLY A 99 -6.02 13.26 1.40
C GLY A 99 -6.39 14.35 2.39
N ASP A 100 -7.59 14.29 2.97
CA ASP A 100 -8.03 15.29 3.94
C ASP A 100 -7.25 15.19 5.24
N ILE A 101 -6.97 13.97 5.72
CA ILE A 101 -6.16 13.77 6.93
C ILE A 101 -4.73 14.26 6.70
N LEU A 102 -4.14 13.97 5.54
CA LEU A 102 -2.81 14.46 5.19
C LEU A 102 -2.78 15.99 5.11
N LYS A 103 -3.73 16.60 4.40
CA LYS A 103 -3.84 18.05 4.24
C LYS A 103 -4.02 18.76 5.58
N ASN A 104 -4.82 18.20 6.48
CA ASN A 104 -5.04 18.76 7.83
C ASN A 104 -3.80 18.70 8.73
N GLY A 105 -2.81 17.86 8.39
CA GLY A 105 -1.50 17.86 9.05
C GLY A 105 -0.39 18.49 8.20
N ASP A 106 -0.75 19.36 7.26
CA ASP A 106 0.17 20.11 6.39
C ASP A 106 1.03 19.23 5.44
N TYR A 107 0.52 18.05 5.07
CA TYR A 107 1.11 17.23 4.01
C TYR A 107 0.41 17.49 2.68
N HIS A 108 1.16 18.01 1.71
CA HIS A 108 0.72 18.13 0.33
C HIS A 108 1.25 16.95 -0.48
N PHE A 109 0.35 16.19 -1.11
CA PHE A 109 0.68 14.97 -1.83
C PHE A 109 1.42 15.22 -3.15
N ASP A 110 1.12 16.34 -3.79
CA ASP A 110 1.68 16.73 -5.08
C ASP A 110 3.12 17.28 -4.97
N ASP A 111 3.56 17.57 -3.74
CA ASP A 111 4.94 17.89 -3.44
C ASP A 111 5.74 16.57 -3.31
N ASN A 112 6.86 16.45 -4.02
CA ASN A 112 7.81 15.32 -3.93
C ASN A 112 8.29 15.00 -2.49
N LYS A 113 7.98 15.85 -1.52
CA LYS A 113 8.26 15.68 -0.09
C LYS A 113 7.53 14.48 0.50
N PHE A 114 6.27 14.22 0.15
CA PHE A 114 5.50 13.12 0.75
C PHE A 114 6.04 11.73 0.33
N PRO A 115 6.29 11.45 -0.95
CA PRO A 115 7.01 10.25 -1.36
C PRO A 115 8.38 10.09 -0.69
N GLY A 116 9.12 11.19 -0.52
CA GLY A 116 10.42 11.21 0.17
C GLY A 116 10.34 10.86 1.65
N LEU A 117 9.33 11.40 2.36
CA LEU A 117 9.04 11.06 3.75
C LEU A 117 8.74 9.57 3.88
N LEU A 118 7.84 9.04 3.05
CA LEU A 118 7.48 7.63 3.13
C LEU A 118 8.69 6.71 2.86
N LYS A 119 9.51 7.03 1.84
CA LYS A 119 10.75 6.30 1.59
C LYS A 119 11.66 6.29 2.81
N THR A 120 11.75 7.42 3.53
CA THR A 120 12.53 7.54 4.76
C THR A 120 11.97 6.66 5.88
N LEU A 121 10.65 6.68 6.10
CA LEU A 121 9.98 5.86 7.13
C LEU A 121 10.19 4.36 6.88
N LEU A 122 9.99 3.90 5.64
CA LEU A 122 10.21 2.51 5.25
C LEU A 122 11.68 2.09 5.40
N THR A 123 12.62 2.97 5.04
CA THR A 123 14.07 2.72 5.21
C THR A 123 14.43 2.61 6.69
N TYR A 124 13.91 3.52 7.52
CA TYR A 124 14.15 3.50 8.97
C TYR A 124 13.58 2.24 9.62
N TYR A 125 12.37 1.84 9.21
CA TYR A 125 11.81 0.57 9.64
C TYR A 125 12.75 -0.58 9.29
N ALA A 126 13.18 -0.71 8.03
CA ALA A 126 14.11 -1.76 7.59
C ALA A 126 15.42 -1.84 8.41
N LEU A 127 15.94 -0.71 8.88
CA LEU A 127 17.14 -0.64 9.73
C LEU A 127 16.89 -1.02 11.20
N SER A 128 15.63 -0.96 11.64
CA SER A 128 15.22 -1.17 13.04
C SER A 128 14.37 -2.42 13.25
N VAL A 129 14.03 -3.16 12.18
CA VAL A 129 13.26 -4.41 12.25
C VAL A 129 13.97 -5.34 13.24
N PRO A 130 13.35 -5.68 14.39
CA PRO A 130 13.88 -6.73 15.24
C PRO A 130 13.99 -8.01 14.41
N ASN A 131 14.89 -8.94 14.72
CA ASN A 131 15.04 -10.20 14.00
C ASN A 131 13.78 -11.08 14.14
N ASN A 132 12.68 -10.67 13.52
CA ASN A 132 11.34 -11.18 13.66
C ASN A 132 10.74 -11.46 12.27
N GLU A 133 9.86 -12.46 12.24
CA GLU A 133 9.48 -13.24 11.07
C GLU A 133 8.76 -12.49 9.93
N ARG A 134 8.54 -11.17 10.06
CA ARG A 134 7.71 -10.40 9.13
C ARG A 134 8.51 -9.97 7.91
N VAL A 135 7.84 -10.02 6.77
CA VAL A 135 8.40 -9.51 5.51
C VAL A 135 8.38 -7.99 5.50
N TYR A 136 9.47 -7.36 5.04
CA TYR A 136 9.60 -5.91 4.93
C TYR A 136 10.34 -5.52 3.65
N TYR A 137 10.34 -4.23 3.31
CA TYR A 137 11.15 -3.69 2.22
C TYR A 137 12.58 -3.42 2.69
N GLY A 138 13.51 -4.35 2.44
CA GLY A 138 14.92 -4.16 2.83
C GLY A 138 15.70 -3.24 1.88
N LYS A 139 15.31 -3.16 0.60
CA LYS A 139 15.86 -2.21 -0.38
C LYS A 139 14.76 -1.57 -1.20
N ILE A 140 14.59 -0.25 -1.05
CA ILE A 140 13.53 0.51 -1.73
C ILE A 140 14.11 1.14 -2.99
N LYS A 141 13.61 0.75 -4.15
CA LYS A 141 13.99 1.31 -5.45
C LYS A 141 13.32 2.67 -5.65
N SER A 142 12.00 2.73 -5.47
CA SER A 142 11.20 3.93 -5.73
C SER A 142 9.97 4.00 -4.85
N VAL A 143 9.55 5.24 -4.56
CA VAL A 143 8.23 5.60 -4.06
C VAL A 143 7.77 6.73 -4.97
N ILE A 144 6.71 6.51 -5.75
CA ILE A 144 6.21 7.50 -6.70
C ILE A 144 4.71 7.72 -6.49
N VAL A 145 4.25 8.91 -6.86
CA VAL A 145 2.81 9.21 -6.92
C VAL A 145 2.21 8.43 -8.08
N GLU A 146 1.21 7.62 -7.79
CA GLU A 146 0.50 6.85 -8.80
C GLU A 146 -0.61 7.73 -9.39
N HIS A 147 -0.34 8.34 -10.54
CA HIS A 147 -1.35 9.06 -11.30
C HIS A 147 -2.23 8.02 -12.02
N TRP A 148 -3.45 7.82 -11.54
CA TRP A 148 -4.40 6.91 -12.16
C TRP A 148 -4.67 7.28 -13.63
N THR A 149 -3.97 6.65 -14.57
CA THR A 149 -4.49 6.52 -15.94
C THR A 149 -5.67 5.55 -15.87
N LYS A 150 -6.89 6.08 -16.01
CA LYS A 150 -8.12 5.31 -16.23
C LYS A 150 -7.84 4.22 -17.28
N GLY A 151 -7.64 2.96 -16.85
CA GLY A 151 -7.37 1.88 -17.81
C GLY A 151 -6.67 0.64 -17.27
N ILE A 152 -6.05 0.66 -16.09
CA ILE A 152 -5.50 -0.57 -15.52
C ILE A 152 -6.65 -1.35 -14.86
N THR A 153 -7.05 -2.43 -15.52
CA THR A 153 -7.99 -3.43 -15.06
C THR A 153 -7.58 -3.89 -13.67
N ARG A 154 -8.38 -3.54 -12.67
CA ARG A 154 -8.22 -4.07 -11.31
C ARG A 154 -8.36 -5.58 -11.40
N THR A 155 -7.37 -6.32 -10.91
CA THR A 155 -7.67 -7.63 -10.32
C THR A 155 -8.61 -7.32 -9.16
N PRO A 156 -9.87 -7.80 -9.16
CA PRO A 156 -10.75 -7.60 -8.03
C PRO A 156 -10.10 -8.20 -6.79
N PHE A 157 -9.96 -7.39 -5.74
CA PHE A 157 -9.57 -7.83 -4.41
C PHE A 157 -10.63 -8.76 -3.82
#